data_AF-A0A2A6RED8-F1
#
_entry.id   AF-A0A2A6RED8-F1
#
_cell.length_a   1.000
_cell.length_b   1.000
_cell.length_c   1.000
_cell.angle_alpha   90.00
_cell.angle_beta   90.00
_cell.angle_gamma   90.00
#
_symmetry.space_group_name_H-M   'P 1'
#
loop_
_entity.id
_entity.type
_entity.pdbx_description
1 polymer ?
#
loop_
_entity_poly.entity_id
_entity_poly.type
_entity_poly.pdbx_seq_one_letter_code
_entity_poly.pdbx_strand_id
1 'polypeptide(L)'
;MTTHQPFPKNRVILYGVVDRRNDRDTKKASPDIRRYRNPTGGADYTVSLQVASPYGGSYKIEVNVGPVKGAEIFASCPADQPVILTGHLTRMPEVDRRFREYDANRVVEGIFYQDVEVRVEAVRLPTETDPTGTGSNIALEGEVVEPPIFMRHPDIPDLELARVGLRARTQAMTDATGQILPARACLVTVVIPVDDEDAALLYRRGNRLQIRGALERLDE
;
A
#
# COMPACT_ATOMS: atom_id res chain seq x y z
N MET A 1 33.07 -4.44 -8.69
CA MET A 1 32.23 -5.33 -7.84
C MET A 1 30.78 -5.00 -8.11
N THR A 2 30.00 -5.93 -8.66
CA THR A 2 28.55 -5.80 -8.77
C THR A 2 27.91 -6.13 -7.43
N THR A 3 27.34 -5.13 -6.76
CA THR A 3 26.52 -5.35 -5.57
C THR A 3 25.22 -6.04 -5.97
N HIS A 4 25.11 -7.35 -5.71
CA HIS A 4 23.84 -8.06 -5.81
C HIS A 4 22.83 -7.41 -4.87
N GLN A 5 21.93 -6.59 -5.41
CA GLN A 5 20.73 -6.18 -4.68
C GLN A 5 19.91 -7.43 -4.37
N PRO A 6 19.46 -7.63 -3.12
CA PRO A 6 18.76 -8.85 -2.74
C PRO A 6 17.42 -8.99 -3.48
N PHE A 7 17.18 -10.22 -3.91
CA PHE A 7 15.94 -10.70 -4.52
C PHE A 7 15.21 -11.56 -3.46
N PRO A 8 13.91 -11.37 -3.19
CA PRO A 8 12.98 -10.45 -3.84
C PRO A 8 12.97 -9.05 -3.20
N LYS A 9 12.51 -8.08 -4.01
CA LYS A 9 12.15 -6.74 -3.55
C LYS A 9 10.64 -6.65 -3.33
N ASN A 10 10.26 -5.98 -2.27
CA ASN A 10 8.93 -5.45 -2.06
C ASN A 10 9.13 -4.16 -1.28
N ARG A 11 9.19 -3.03 -2.00
CA ARG A 11 9.52 -1.73 -1.43
C ARG A 11 8.53 -0.70 -1.93
N VAL A 12 7.98 0.08 -1.00
CA VAL A 12 7.14 1.25 -1.26
C VAL A 12 7.84 2.47 -0.68
N ILE A 13 7.86 3.55 -1.45
CA ILE A 13 8.02 4.91 -0.98
C ILE A 13 6.72 5.63 -1.34
N LEU A 14 5.98 6.11 -0.35
CA LEU A 14 4.73 6.84 -0.50
C LEU A 14 4.99 8.31 -0.16
N TYR A 15 4.66 9.20 -1.09
CA TYR A 15 4.75 10.64 -0.95
C TYR A 15 3.33 11.16 -0.79
N GLY A 16 2.94 11.44 0.46
CA GLY A 16 1.57 11.79 0.82
C GLY A 16 1.48 13.17 1.42
N VAL A 17 0.31 13.78 1.32
CA VAL A 17 -0.08 15.00 2.02
C VAL A 17 -1.15 14.64 3.05
N VAL A 18 -0.97 15.02 4.32
CA VAL A 18 -1.95 14.70 5.38
C VAL A 18 -3.30 15.34 5.07
N ASP A 19 -4.32 14.48 4.93
CA ASP A 19 -5.64 14.89 4.44
C ASP A 19 -6.42 15.72 5.47
N ARG A 20 -7.40 16.49 4.97
CA ARG A 20 -8.27 17.35 5.78
C ARG A 20 -9.52 16.60 6.22
N ARG A 21 -9.69 16.43 7.53
CA ARG A 21 -10.98 16.08 8.11
C ARG A 21 -11.86 17.33 8.18
N ASN A 22 -12.96 17.31 7.42
CA ASN A 22 -14.01 18.32 7.49
C ASN A 22 -14.81 18.17 8.80
N ASP A 23 -14.32 18.80 9.86
CA ASP A 23 -15.07 18.98 11.09
C ASP A 23 -16.20 20.01 10.90
N ARG A 24 -17.44 19.56 11.11
CA ARG A 24 -18.64 20.37 10.88
C ARG A 24 -18.82 21.46 11.94
N ASP A 25 -18.31 21.25 13.15
CA ASP A 25 -18.62 22.11 14.29
C ASP A 25 -17.64 23.29 14.45
N THR A 26 -16.38 23.13 14.04
CA THR A 26 -15.33 24.14 14.29
C THR A 26 -14.94 25.02 13.10
N LYS A 27 -15.38 24.69 11.87
CA LYS A 27 -14.94 25.31 10.60
C LYS A 27 -13.42 25.32 10.36
N LYS A 28 -12.63 24.58 11.14
CA LYS A 28 -11.17 24.45 10.97
C LYS A 28 -10.84 23.14 10.27
N ALA A 29 -10.02 23.20 9.23
CA ALA A 29 -9.40 22.02 8.66
C ALA A 29 -8.53 21.35 9.74
N SER A 30 -8.92 20.16 10.17
CA SER A 30 -8.16 19.33 11.11
C SER A 30 -7.47 18.22 10.33
N PRO A 31 -6.27 17.75 10.75
CA PRO A 31 -5.63 16.60 10.12
C PRO A 31 -6.49 15.35 10.31
N ASP A 32 -6.69 14.55 9.28
CA ASP A 32 -7.43 13.29 9.35
C ASP A 32 -6.53 12.15 9.88
N ILE A 33 -6.14 12.29 11.15
CA ILE A 33 -5.29 11.39 11.91
C ILE A 33 -6.08 10.83 13.10
N ARG A 34 -6.15 9.50 13.21
CA ARG A 34 -6.74 8.78 14.34
C ARG A 34 -5.62 8.08 15.13
N ARG A 35 -5.37 8.55 16.36
CA ARG A 35 -4.37 7.97 17.26
C ARG A 35 -5.01 6.93 18.20
N TYR A 36 -4.42 5.75 18.28
CA TYR A 36 -4.78 4.69 19.21
C TYR A 36 -3.63 4.43 20.19
N ARG A 37 -3.95 3.97 21.41
CA ARG A 37 -2.94 3.39 22.30
C ARG A 37 -2.84 1.90 22.00
N ASN A 38 -1.64 1.40 21.72
CA ASN A 38 -1.45 -0.02 21.52
C ASN A 38 -1.28 -0.76 22.88
N PRO A 39 -1.52 -2.08 22.95
CA PRO A 39 -1.46 -2.82 24.22
C PRO A 39 -0.08 -2.83 24.90
N THR A 40 0.99 -2.51 24.17
CA THR A 40 2.37 -2.43 24.69
C THR A 40 2.76 -1.01 25.16
N GLY A 41 1.82 -0.07 25.19
CA GLY A 41 2.01 1.27 25.76
C GLY A 41 2.52 2.34 24.78
N GLY A 42 2.79 1.96 23.53
CA GLY A 42 3.05 2.88 22.43
C GLY A 42 1.78 3.52 21.86
N ALA A 43 1.94 4.24 20.76
CA ALA A 43 0.83 4.80 19.99
C ALA A 43 0.93 4.40 18.53
N ASP A 44 -0.20 3.98 17.99
CA ASP A 44 -0.40 3.66 16.57
C ASP A 44 -1.29 4.75 15.97
N TYR A 45 -1.14 5.04 14.69
CA TYR A 45 -1.88 6.06 13.97
C TYR A 45 -2.49 5.47 12.71
N THR A 46 -3.79 5.64 12.52
CA THR A 46 -4.40 5.54 11.19
C THR A 46 -4.43 6.94 10.60
N VAL A 47 -3.78 7.12 9.44
CA VAL A 47 -3.59 8.42 8.79
C VAL A 47 -4.21 8.38 7.40
N SER A 48 -5.07 9.34 7.10
CA SER A 48 -5.52 9.57 5.73
C SER A 48 -4.56 10.52 4.99
N LEU A 49 -4.18 10.13 3.78
CA LEU A 49 -3.23 10.83 2.92
C LEU A 49 -3.85 11.08 1.54
N GLN A 50 -3.67 12.30 1.02
CA GLN A 50 -3.80 12.57 -0.41
C GLN A 50 -2.50 12.19 -1.12
N VAL A 51 -2.61 11.44 -2.21
CA VAL A 51 -1.48 10.89 -2.98
C VAL A 51 -1.72 11.16 -4.46
N ALA A 52 -0.71 11.66 -5.18
CA ALA A 52 -0.84 11.93 -6.61
C ALA A 52 -0.98 10.63 -7.43
N SER A 53 -1.96 10.61 -8.34
CA SER A 53 -2.14 9.50 -9.29
C SER A 53 -1.05 9.55 -10.38
N PRO A 54 -0.49 8.42 -10.82
CA PRO A 54 0.35 8.35 -12.03
C PRO A 54 -0.34 8.85 -13.31
N TYR A 55 -1.67 8.79 -13.39
CA TYR A 55 -2.45 9.25 -14.54
C TYR A 55 -3.03 10.68 -14.39
N GLY A 56 -2.93 11.27 -13.19
CA GLY A 56 -3.22 12.68 -12.93
C GLY A 56 -4.25 12.91 -11.82
N GLY A 57 -4.16 14.07 -11.17
CA GLY A 57 -4.96 14.35 -9.97
C GLY A 57 -4.41 13.63 -8.73
N SER A 58 -5.26 13.37 -7.75
CA SER A 58 -4.88 12.71 -6.49
C SER A 58 -6.01 11.91 -5.88
N TYR A 59 -5.70 10.75 -5.30
CA TYR A 59 -6.63 9.94 -4.55
C TYR A 59 -6.33 9.96 -3.04
N LYS A 60 -7.35 9.67 -2.24
CA LYS A 60 -7.23 9.44 -0.80
C LYS A 60 -6.92 7.97 -0.52
N ILE A 61 -5.85 7.71 0.25
CA ILE A 61 -5.51 6.41 0.85
C ILE A 61 -5.50 6.54 2.38
N GLU A 62 -5.93 5.49 3.08
CA GLU A 62 -5.75 5.37 4.53
C GLU A 62 -4.61 4.39 4.83
N VAL A 63 -3.69 4.77 5.72
CA VAL A 63 -2.53 3.95 6.08
C VAL A 63 -2.40 3.76 7.59
N ASN A 64 -2.06 2.54 8.00
CA ASN A 64 -1.86 2.16 9.39
C ASN A 64 -0.36 2.24 9.74
N VAL A 65 -0.03 3.09 10.71
CA VAL A 65 1.33 3.43 11.14
C VAL A 65 1.51 2.98 12.59
N GLY A 66 2.24 1.88 12.79
CA GLY A 66 2.60 1.39 14.14
C GLY A 66 3.69 2.23 14.81
N PRO A 67 4.32 1.72 15.88
CA PRO A 67 5.36 2.43 16.64
C PRO A 67 6.71 2.37 15.90
N VAL A 68 6.77 2.98 14.72
CA VAL A 68 7.93 3.02 13.82
C VAL A 68 8.69 4.34 13.91
N LYS A 69 9.92 4.38 13.40
CA LYS A 69 10.74 5.60 13.37
C LYS A 69 10.00 6.72 12.63
N GLY A 70 9.80 7.87 13.28
CA GLY A 70 9.11 9.03 12.70
C GLY A 70 7.59 9.01 12.88
N ALA A 71 6.98 7.97 13.47
CA ALA A 71 5.55 7.94 13.75
C ALA A 71 5.13 9.07 14.72
N GLU A 72 6.06 9.57 15.53
CA GLU A 72 5.90 10.74 16.40
C GLU A 72 5.53 12.03 15.65
N ILE A 73 5.83 12.14 14.34
CA ILE A 73 5.40 13.26 13.49
C ILE A 73 3.88 13.42 13.55
N PHE A 74 3.13 12.31 13.49
CA PHE A 74 1.66 12.32 13.52
C PHE A 74 1.04 12.69 14.87
N ALA A 75 1.84 12.91 15.93
CA ALA A 75 1.34 13.40 17.22
C ALA A 75 0.95 14.90 17.18
N SER A 76 1.56 15.69 16.27
CA SER A 76 1.30 17.13 16.12
C SER A 76 1.35 17.63 14.66
N CYS A 77 1.24 16.71 13.70
CA CYS A 77 1.21 17.01 12.27
C CYS A 77 -0.02 17.85 11.89
N PRO A 78 0.12 19.01 11.24
CA PRO A 78 -1.03 19.75 10.73
C PRO A 78 -1.63 19.08 9.48
N ALA A 79 -2.85 19.48 9.11
CA ALA A 79 -3.39 19.13 7.79
C ALA A 79 -2.54 19.78 6.69
N ASP A 80 -2.61 19.25 5.48
CA ASP A 80 -1.84 19.67 4.30
C ASP A 80 -0.32 19.50 4.42
N GLN A 81 0.18 18.88 5.50
CA GLN A 81 1.61 18.60 5.69
C GLN A 81 2.09 17.48 4.76
N PRO A 82 3.10 17.72 3.90
CA PRO A 82 3.76 16.66 3.16
C PRO A 82 4.55 15.72 4.10
N VAL A 83 4.42 14.42 3.87
CA VAL A 83 5.10 13.32 4.58
C VAL A 83 5.56 12.25 3.60
N ILE A 84 6.68 11.60 3.92
CA ILE A 84 7.19 10.46 3.15
C ILE A 84 7.21 9.24 4.07
N LEU A 85 6.55 8.18 3.61
CA LEU A 85 6.47 6.90 4.30
C LEU A 85 7.23 5.87 3.47
N THR A 86 8.04 5.04 4.13
CA THR A 86 8.70 3.90 3.49
C THR A 86 8.27 2.59 4.14
N GLY A 87 8.10 1.55 3.34
CA GLY A 87 7.58 0.27 3.81
C GLY A 87 7.50 -0.77 2.70
N HIS A 88 6.55 -1.69 2.80
CA HIS A 88 6.30 -2.75 1.82
C HIS A 88 4.81 -3.05 1.70
N LEU A 89 4.40 -3.64 0.58
CA LEU A 89 3.03 -4.08 0.37
C LEU A 89 2.76 -5.40 1.11
N THR A 90 1.70 -5.43 1.89
CA THR A 90 1.18 -6.65 2.52
C THR A 90 -0.27 -6.85 2.12
N ARG A 91 -0.73 -8.10 2.13
CA ARG A 91 -2.16 -8.37 2.32
C ARG A 91 -2.47 -8.37 3.81
N MET A 92 -3.56 -7.72 4.20
CA MET A 92 -4.26 -8.11 5.42
C MET A 92 -5.48 -8.95 5.00
N PRO A 93 -5.68 -10.13 5.61
CA PRO A 93 -6.88 -10.93 5.35
C PRO A 93 -8.04 -10.32 6.15
N GLU A 94 -8.91 -9.56 5.48
CA GLU A 94 -10.14 -9.12 6.12
C GLU A 94 -11.22 -10.19 5.99
N VAL A 95 -11.75 -10.62 7.14
CA VAL A 95 -12.87 -11.55 7.23
C VAL A 95 -14.15 -10.72 7.27
N ASP A 96 -14.97 -10.80 6.23
CA ASP A 96 -16.30 -10.20 6.30
C ASP A 96 -17.16 -10.93 7.33
N ARG A 97 -17.39 -10.23 8.44
CA ARG A 97 -18.07 -10.75 9.63
C ARG A 97 -19.54 -11.07 9.37
N ARG A 98 -20.14 -10.60 8.27
CA ARG A 98 -21.50 -10.93 7.83
C ARG A 98 -21.62 -12.38 7.35
N PHE A 99 -20.53 -12.97 6.87
CA PHE A 99 -20.45 -14.35 6.38
C PHE A 99 -19.80 -15.31 7.39
N ARG A 100 -19.72 -14.94 8.67
CA ARG A 100 -19.29 -15.87 9.73
C ARG A 100 -20.43 -16.82 10.07
N GLU A 101 -20.31 -18.08 9.65
CA GLU A 101 -21.19 -19.13 10.12
C GLU A 101 -20.73 -19.63 11.50
N TYR A 102 -21.68 -19.69 12.43
CA TYR A 102 -21.49 -20.15 13.80
C TYR A 102 -22.08 -21.57 13.94
N ASP A 103 -21.27 -22.59 13.64
CA ASP A 103 -21.58 -23.96 14.04
C ASP A 103 -21.19 -24.17 15.52
N ALA A 104 -21.91 -25.04 16.22
CA ALA A 104 -21.76 -25.28 17.67
C ALA A 104 -20.34 -25.71 18.07
N ASN A 105 -19.58 -26.30 17.15
CA ASN A 105 -18.19 -26.72 17.36
C ASN A 105 -17.16 -25.93 16.52
N ARG A 106 -17.58 -24.97 15.68
CA ARG A 106 -16.66 -24.27 14.76
C ARG A 106 -17.19 -22.91 14.31
N VAL A 107 -16.36 -21.88 14.48
CA VAL A 107 -16.48 -20.64 13.70
C VAL A 107 -15.94 -20.93 12.30
N VAL A 108 -16.79 -20.86 11.28
CA VAL A 108 -16.36 -20.81 9.89
C VAL A 108 -16.24 -19.34 9.52
N GLU A 109 -15.01 -18.85 9.46
CA GLU A 109 -14.75 -17.49 9.02
C GLU A 109 -15.02 -17.37 7.52
N GLY A 110 -15.88 -16.38 7.18
CA GLY A 110 -16.40 -16.18 5.84
C GLY A 110 -15.40 -15.60 4.85
N ILE A 111 -15.94 -15.08 3.74
CA ILE A 111 -15.17 -14.60 2.58
C ILE A 111 -13.99 -13.70 3.00
N PHE A 112 -12.79 -14.14 2.62
CA PHE A 112 -11.56 -13.39 2.80
C PHE A 112 -11.42 -12.35 1.69
N TYR A 113 -11.70 -11.09 2.02
CA TYR A 113 -11.25 -9.97 1.21
C TYR A 113 -9.75 -9.76 1.44
N GLN A 114 -9.04 -9.33 0.40
CA GLN A 114 -7.58 -9.30 0.38
C GLN A 114 -7.09 -8.00 -0.27
N ASP A 115 -7.24 -6.91 0.45
CA ASP A 115 -6.70 -5.62 0.04
C ASP A 115 -5.18 -5.58 0.23
N VAL A 116 -4.54 -4.67 -0.51
CA VAL A 116 -3.09 -4.48 -0.48
C VAL A 116 -2.78 -3.24 0.35
N GLU A 117 -2.41 -3.45 1.62
CA GLU A 117 -2.01 -2.38 2.53
C GLU A 117 -0.52 -2.03 2.41
N VAL A 118 -0.20 -0.75 2.59
CA VAL A 118 1.18 -0.29 2.77
C VAL A 118 1.57 -0.47 4.24
N ARG A 119 2.32 -1.54 4.56
CA ARG A 119 2.91 -1.72 5.88
C ARG A 119 4.12 -0.80 6.03
N VAL A 120 3.96 0.24 6.83
CA VAL A 120 4.96 1.29 7.07
C VAL A 120 6.08 0.78 8.00
N GLU A 121 7.32 1.13 7.66
CA GLU A 121 8.55 0.83 8.43
C GLU A 121 9.23 2.10 8.98
N ALA A 122 9.07 3.23 8.30
CA ALA A 122 9.55 4.54 8.74
C ALA A 122 8.76 5.68 8.08
N VAL A 123 8.69 6.80 8.78
CA VAL A 123 8.06 8.05 8.36
C VAL A 123 9.10 9.17 8.46
N ARG A 124 9.02 10.17 7.58
CA ARG A 124 9.80 11.41 7.67
C ARG A 124 9.08 12.56 6.98
N LEU A 125 9.56 13.78 7.22
CA LEU A 125 9.25 14.92 6.35
C LEU A 125 10.12 14.86 5.07
N PRO A 126 9.68 15.47 3.96
CA PRO A 126 10.52 15.65 2.77
C PRO A 126 11.74 16.54 3.01
N THR A 127 12.75 16.41 2.15
CA THR A 127 13.89 17.31 2.02
C THR A 127 13.89 17.96 0.63
N GLU A 128 14.70 19.00 0.43
CA GLU A 128 14.83 19.72 -0.86
C GLU A 128 15.25 18.82 -2.04
N THR A 129 15.78 17.64 -1.73
CA THR A 129 16.23 16.61 -2.69
C THR A 129 15.16 15.57 -3.05
N ASP A 130 13.97 15.62 -2.44
CA ASP A 130 12.89 14.68 -2.75
C ASP A 130 12.14 15.10 -4.04
N PRO A 131 11.66 14.12 -4.84
CA PRO A 131 10.91 14.43 -6.04
C PRO A 131 9.54 15.05 -5.70
N THR A 132 9.28 16.23 -6.27
CA THR A 132 7.97 16.88 -6.19
C THR A 132 6.98 16.24 -7.17
N GLY A 133 5.67 16.35 -6.88
CA GLY A 133 4.59 15.84 -7.74
C GLY A 133 4.48 14.31 -7.87
N THR A 134 5.46 13.55 -7.38
CA THR A 134 5.40 12.09 -7.29
C THR A 134 4.43 11.68 -6.18
N GLY A 135 3.52 10.74 -6.44
CA GLY A 135 2.67 10.14 -5.39
C GLY A 135 3.30 8.92 -4.73
N SER A 136 3.94 8.04 -5.52
CA SER A 136 4.61 6.86 -4.97
C SER A 136 5.67 6.29 -5.91
N ASN A 137 6.56 5.48 -5.35
CA ASN A 137 7.57 4.71 -6.07
C ASN A 137 7.62 3.29 -5.47
N ILE A 138 7.25 2.31 -6.28
CA ILE A 138 7.23 0.88 -5.95
C ILE A 138 8.42 0.18 -6.63
N ALA A 139 9.08 -0.73 -5.93
CA ALA A 139 9.90 -1.79 -6.52
C ALA A 139 9.44 -3.16 -6.02
N LEU A 140 8.93 -3.99 -6.93
CA LEU A 140 8.45 -5.36 -6.69
C LEU A 140 9.27 -6.39 -7.46
N GLU A 141 9.44 -7.58 -6.88
CA GLU A 141 9.85 -8.79 -7.58
C GLU A 141 8.84 -9.91 -7.27
N GLY A 142 8.32 -10.56 -8.31
CA GLY A 142 7.29 -11.58 -8.16
C GLY A 142 7.09 -12.46 -9.39
N GLU A 143 6.09 -13.33 -9.29
CA GLU A 143 5.68 -14.30 -10.31
C GLU A 143 4.22 -14.09 -10.69
N VAL A 144 3.90 -14.00 -11.99
CA VAL A 144 2.53 -13.91 -12.48
C VAL A 144 1.78 -15.21 -12.15
N VAL A 145 0.70 -15.16 -11.37
CA VAL A 145 -0.06 -16.37 -10.97
C VAL A 145 -1.34 -16.60 -11.77
N GLU A 146 -1.87 -15.56 -12.41
CA GLU A 146 -3.17 -15.55 -13.09
C GLU A 146 -3.04 -14.87 -14.47
N PRO A 147 -3.91 -15.22 -15.45
CA PRO A 147 -3.96 -14.51 -16.73
C PRO A 147 -4.48 -13.07 -16.56
N PRO A 148 -4.23 -12.17 -17.53
CA PRO A 148 -4.73 -10.80 -17.47
C PRO A 148 -6.25 -10.73 -17.58
N ILE A 149 -6.85 -9.82 -16.81
CA ILE A 149 -8.22 -9.34 -16.98
C ILE A 149 -8.12 -7.95 -17.59
N PHE A 150 -8.68 -7.76 -18.78
CA PHE A 150 -8.70 -6.45 -19.44
C PHE A 150 -9.86 -5.60 -18.89
N MET A 151 -9.58 -4.33 -18.59
CA MET A 151 -10.53 -3.36 -18.05
C MET A 151 -10.16 -1.95 -18.53
N ARG A 152 -11.06 -0.97 -18.36
CA ARG A 152 -10.74 0.44 -18.58
C ARG A 152 -10.45 1.13 -17.26
N HIS A 153 -9.64 2.18 -17.29
CA HIS A 153 -9.44 3.05 -16.13
C HIS A 153 -10.77 3.77 -15.81
N PRO A 154 -11.24 3.79 -14.55
CA PRO A 154 -12.55 4.37 -14.21
C PRO A 154 -12.66 5.85 -14.63
N ASP A 155 -11.64 6.66 -14.32
CA ASP A 155 -11.63 8.10 -14.64
C ASP A 155 -11.12 8.45 -16.05
N ILE A 156 -10.61 7.47 -16.82
CA ILE A 156 -9.98 7.72 -18.13
C ILE A 156 -10.53 6.71 -19.15
N PRO A 157 -11.67 7.00 -19.81
CA PRO A 157 -12.41 6.02 -20.61
C PRO A 157 -11.65 5.39 -21.77
N ASP A 158 -10.68 6.11 -22.34
CA ASP A 158 -9.87 5.65 -23.48
C ASP A 158 -8.60 4.88 -23.07
N LEU A 159 -8.31 4.78 -21.76
CA LEU A 159 -7.18 4.02 -21.23
C LEU A 159 -7.59 2.59 -20.88
N GLU A 160 -7.23 1.64 -21.74
CA GLU A 160 -7.39 0.21 -21.48
C GLU A 160 -6.17 -0.36 -20.73
N LEU A 161 -6.44 -1.14 -19.69
CA LEU A 161 -5.50 -1.70 -18.73
C LEU A 161 -5.60 -3.22 -18.68
N ALA A 162 -4.46 -3.89 -18.60
CA ALA A 162 -4.38 -5.31 -18.24
C ALA A 162 -4.13 -5.46 -16.73
N ARG A 163 -5.11 -6.01 -16.01
CA ARG A 163 -5.03 -6.32 -14.57
C ARG A 163 -4.52 -7.74 -14.33
N VAL A 164 -3.44 -7.88 -13.57
CA VAL A 164 -2.71 -9.14 -13.38
C VAL A 164 -2.38 -9.38 -11.90
N GLY A 165 -2.60 -10.61 -11.43
CA GLY A 165 -2.16 -11.06 -10.11
C GLY A 165 -0.67 -11.43 -10.07
N LEU A 166 0.13 -10.65 -9.36
CA LEU A 166 1.56 -10.91 -9.12
C LEU A 166 1.81 -11.46 -7.71
N ARG A 167 2.29 -12.70 -7.60
CA ARG A 167 2.78 -13.27 -6.34
C ARG A 167 4.20 -12.80 -6.05
N ALA A 168 4.30 -11.69 -5.33
CA ALA A 168 5.53 -11.25 -4.69
C ALA A 168 5.78 -12.03 -3.38
N ARG A 169 6.90 -11.73 -2.70
CA ARG A 169 7.13 -12.11 -1.31
C ARG A 169 7.44 -10.86 -0.48
N THR A 170 6.99 -10.83 0.77
CA THR A 170 7.57 -9.91 1.75
C THR A 170 9.03 -10.30 2.00
N GLN A 171 9.84 -9.37 2.50
CA GLN A 171 11.11 -9.76 3.09
C GLN A 171 10.86 -10.45 4.45
N ALA A 172 11.84 -11.19 4.95
CA ALA A 172 11.82 -11.65 6.33
C ALA A 172 12.07 -10.43 7.23
N MET A 173 11.30 -10.30 8.31
CA MET A 173 11.37 -9.16 9.22
C MET A 173 11.82 -9.62 10.60
N THR A 174 12.42 -8.71 11.37
CA THR A 174 12.57 -8.89 12.82
C THR A 174 11.47 -8.10 13.51
N ASP A 175 10.78 -8.69 14.49
CA ASP A 175 9.77 -7.98 15.28
C ASP A 175 10.39 -7.23 16.48
N ALA A 176 9.55 -6.54 17.26
CA ALA A 176 9.98 -5.75 18.42
C ALA A 176 10.58 -6.58 19.58
N THR A 177 10.50 -7.91 19.53
CA THR A 177 11.12 -8.84 20.50
C THR A 177 12.47 -9.39 20.02
N GLY A 178 12.83 -9.15 18.76
CA GLY A 178 13.99 -9.76 18.11
C GLY A 178 13.66 -11.06 17.36
N GLN A 179 12.40 -11.50 17.31
CA GLN A 179 12.02 -12.73 16.60
C GLN A 179 11.97 -12.51 15.08
N ILE A 180 12.57 -13.43 14.31
CA ILE A 180 12.49 -13.42 12.85
C ILE A 180 11.12 -13.93 12.41
N LEU A 181 10.31 -13.03 11.84
CA LEU A 181 9.09 -13.34 11.12
C LEU A 181 9.45 -13.77 9.69
N PRO A 182 9.07 -15.00 9.25
CA PRO A 182 9.44 -15.50 7.94
C PRO A 182 8.75 -14.73 6.80
N ALA A 183 9.46 -14.60 5.69
CA ALA A 183 8.95 -14.03 4.44
C ALA A 183 7.66 -14.75 3.98
N ARG A 184 6.58 -14.00 3.81
CA ARG A 184 5.27 -14.52 3.36
C ARG A 184 5.07 -14.23 1.88
N ALA A 185 4.30 -15.09 1.19
CA ALA A 185 3.80 -14.77 -0.14
C ALA A 185 2.78 -13.63 -0.03
N CYS A 186 2.90 -12.63 -0.89
CA CYS A 186 1.95 -11.52 -1.01
C CYS A 186 1.48 -11.48 -2.47
N LEU A 187 0.20 -11.74 -2.70
CA LEU A 187 -0.42 -11.49 -4.00
C LEU A 187 -0.74 -10.00 -4.07
N VAL A 188 -0.24 -9.34 -5.11
CA VAL A 188 -0.39 -7.91 -5.38
C VAL A 188 -1.05 -7.78 -6.75
N THR A 189 -2.11 -6.97 -6.82
CA THR A 189 -2.71 -6.58 -8.10
C THR A 189 -1.80 -5.59 -8.80
N VAL A 190 -1.43 -5.88 -10.04
CA VAL A 190 -0.69 -4.98 -10.93
C VAL A 190 -1.61 -4.61 -12.09
N VAL A 191 -1.56 -3.35 -12.52
CA VAL A 191 -2.12 -2.91 -13.80
C VAL A 191 -1.02 -2.31 -14.67
N ILE A 192 -1.18 -2.43 -15.99
CA ILE A 192 -0.35 -1.80 -17.00
C ILE A 192 -1.24 -1.40 -18.20
N PRO A 193 -0.98 -0.29 -18.91
CA PRO A 193 -1.65 0.00 -20.18
C PRO A 193 -1.45 -1.13 -21.18
N VAL A 194 -2.47 -1.45 -21.98
CA VAL A 194 -2.38 -2.57 -22.94
C VAL A 194 -1.38 -2.32 -24.09
N ASP A 195 -1.13 -1.04 -24.39
CA ASP A 195 -0.20 -0.57 -25.43
C ASP A 195 1.23 -0.33 -24.92
N ASP A 196 1.52 -0.64 -23.65
CA ASP A 196 2.87 -0.56 -23.07
C ASP A 196 3.79 -1.67 -23.63
N GLU A 197 5.05 -1.34 -23.93
CA GLU A 197 5.99 -2.28 -24.57
C GLU A 197 6.29 -3.53 -23.73
N ASP A 198 6.24 -3.43 -22.40
CA ASP A 198 6.46 -4.53 -21.47
C ASP A 198 5.15 -5.27 -21.08
N ALA A 199 3.97 -4.82 -21.51
CA ALA A 199 2.68 -5.42 -21.11
C ALA A 199 2.59 -6.92 -21.43
N ALA A 200 3.12 -7.34 -22.58
CA ALA A 200 3.17 -8.75 -22.98
C ALA A 200 3.95 -9.66 -22.00
N LEU A 201 4.87 -9.10 -21.19
CA LEU A 201 5.59 -9.83 -20.15
C LEU A 201 4.69 -10.21 -18.97
N LEU A 202 3.63 -9.44 -18.70
CA LEU A 202 2.67 -9.69 -17.64
C LEU A 202 1.59 -10.73 -18.02
N TYR A 203 1.41 -11.00 -19.32
CA TYR A 203 0.26 -11.82 -19.80
C TYR A 203 0.43 -13.34 -19.63
N ARG A 204 1.60 -13.84 -19.22
CA ARG A 204 1.86 -15.29 -19.10
C ARG A 204 2.11 -15.70 -17.65
N ARG A 205 1.22 -16.54 -17.11
CA ARG A 205 1.38 -17.22 -15.82
C ARG A 205 2.73 -17.95 -15.75
N GLY A 206 3.43 -17.78 -14.63
CA GLY A 206 4.77 -18.32 -14.38
C GLY A 206 5.92 -17.37 -14.79
N ASN A 207 5.66 -16.30 -15.54
CA ASN A 207 6.67 -15.27 -15.78
C ASN A 207 7.12 -14.63 -14.46
N ARG A 208 8.43 -14.41 -14.32
CA ARG A 208 9.05 -13.76 -13.17
C ARG A 208 9.58 -12.40 -13.57
N LEU A 209 9.20 -11.37 -12.84
CA LEU A 209 9.33 -9.98 -13.25
C LEU A 209 9.90 -9.14 -12.09
N GLN A 210 10.70 -8.13 -12.44
CA GLN A 210 10.95 -6.98 -11.56
C GLN A 210 10.15 -5.81 -12.10
N ILE A 211 9.30 -5.23 -11.26
CA ILE A 211 8.38 -4.15 -11.64
C ILE A 211 8.76 -2.89 -10.89
N ARG A 212 8.79 -1.76 -11.60
CA ARG A 212 8.81 -0.41 -11.04
C ARG A 212 7.56 0.32 -11.48
N GLY A 213 6.99 1.13 -10.61
CA GLY A 213 5.76 1.87 -10.90
C GLY A 213 5.26 2.67 -9.70
N ALA A 214 4.00 3.08 -9.76
CA ALA A 214 3.30 3.78 -8.70
C ALA A 214 2.10 2.95 -8.20
N LEU A 215 1.62 3.26 -6.99
CA LEU A 215 0.30 2.88 -6.53
C LEU A 215 -0.74 3.75 -7.25
N GLU A 216 -1.79 3.10 -7.75
CA GLU A 216 -3.00 3.75 -8.24
C GLU A 216 -4.19 3.21 -7.47
N ARG A 217 -5.23 4.05 -7.30
CA ARG A 217 -6.53 3.63 -6.81
C ARG A 217 -7.46 3.37 -8.00
N LEU A 218 -7.89 2.12 -8.14
CA LEU A 218 -8.94 1.73 -9.07
C LEU A 218 -10.18 1.40 -8.25
N ASP A 219 -11.18 2.29 -8.27
CA ASP A 219 -12.51 1.99 -7.74
C ASP A 219 -13.26 1.06 -8.71
N GLU A 220 -13.96 0.04 -8.18
CA GLU A 220 -14.86 -0.89 -8.91
C GLU A 220 -16.33 -0.46 -8.81
#